data_AF-A0A367ZUQ7-F1
#
_entry.id   AF-A0A367ZUQ7-F1
#
_cell.length_a   1.000
_cell.length_b   1.000
_cell.length_c   1.000
_cell.angle_alpha   90.00
_cell.angle_beta   90.00
_cell.angle_gamma   90.00
#
_symmetry.space_group_name_H-M   'P 1'
#
loop_
_entity.id
_entity.type
_entity.pdbx_description
1 polymer ?
#
loop_
_entity_poly.entity_id
_entity_poly.type
_entity_poly.pdbx_seq_one_letter_code
_entity_poly.pdbx_strand_id
1 'polypeptide(L)'
;MTGKWRQGLTLIELLVVVTILAIVSLSLVPTAELITVRLLETQMQENLKAIRRAIRTWREDCEAAVEKEVHDYLTHSYGPPRRPEKTREVVLAIPDHLFYPTDIGMLTRAGVFSVTYLLPDNFESPTTWTSHTALFNHRAYLSAIPVNPFVQGPVWVQYYANNPASATLWEGGIIKGSPGIGVFDVGVPTSSADMRGFVQALDGTYYRDW
;
A
#
# COMPACT_ATOMS: atom_id res chain seq x y z
N MET A 1 -23.93 72.35 7.44
CA MET A 1 -24.09 70.91 7.72
C MET A 1 -24.35 70.22 6.39
N THR A 2 -23.35 69.54 5.85
CA THR A 2 -23.36 68.95 4.50
C THR A 2 -24.22 67.71 4.47
N GLY A 3 -25.37 67.78 3.78
CA GLY A 3 -26.23 66.64 3.53
C GLY A 3 -25.56 65.65 2.59
N LYS A 4 -25.08 64.52 3.12
CA LYS A 4 -24.67 63.37 2.32
C LYS A 4 -25.91 62.77 1.67
N TRP A 5 -26.07 62.99 0.37
CA TRP A 5 -27.07 62.32 -0.45
C TRP A 5 -26.87 60.80 -0.36
N ARG A 6 -27.86 60.08 0.18
CA ARG A 6 -27.90 58.62 0.13
C ARG A 6 -28.33 58.23 -1.28
N GLN A 7 -27.37 57.92 -2.16
CA GLN A 7 -27.67 57.31 -3.46
C GLN A 7 -28.13 55.87 -3.22
N GLY A 8 -29.37 55.57 -3.59
CA GLY A 8 -29.91 54.21 -3.59
C GLY A 8 -29.48 53.48 -4.87
N LEU A 9 -29.12 52.19 -4.74
CA LEU A 9 -28.82 51.31 -5.86
C LEU A 9 -29.98 51.26 -6.85
N THR A 10 -29.68 51.40 -8.15
CA THR A 10 -30.71 51.24 -9.19
C THR A 10 -30.98 49.76 -9.44
N LEU A 11 -32.22 49.41 -9.82
CA LEU A 11 -32.60 48.02 -10.14
C LEU A 11 -31.73 47.43 -11.27
N ILE A 12 -31.35 48.27 -12.23
CA ILE A 12 -30.47 47.90 -13.34
C ILE A 12 -29.05 47.58 -12.83
N GLU A 13 -28.52 48.39 -11.91
CA GLU A 13 -27.20 48.15 -11.31
C GLU A 13 -27.16 46.84 -10.53
N LEU A 14 -28.21 46.52 -9.76
CA LEU A 14 -28.36 45.22 -9.12
C LEU A 14 -28.39 44.08 -10.15
N LEU A 15 -29.14 44.24 -11.25
CA LEU A 15 -29.25 43.23 -12.30
C LEU A 15 -27.90 42.98 -13.01
N VAL A 16 -27.14 44.04 -13.29
CA VAL A 16 -25.80 43.93 -13.88
C VAL A 16 -24.85 43.21 -12.93
N VAL A 17 -24.84 43.54 -11.63
CA VAL A 17 -23.99 42.86 -10.64
C VAL A 17 -24.33 41.38 -10.54
N VAL A 18 -25.62 41.03 -10.43
CA VAL A 18 -26.05 39.62 -10.37
C VAL A 18 -25.67 38.86 -11.64
N THR A 19 -25.79 39.50 -12.81
CA THR A 19 -25.42 38.87 -14.09
C THR A 19 -23.92 38.61 -14.18
N ILE A 20 -23.09 39.58 -13.77
CA ILE A 20 -21.63 39.40 -13.72
C ILE A 20 -21.26 38.29 -12.74
N LEU A 21 -21.88 38.26 -11.56
CA LEU A 21 -21.65 37.21 -10.57
C LEU A 21 -22.06 35.83 -11.09
N ALA A 22 -23.17 35.74 -11.84
CA ALA A 22 -23.61 34.48 -12.45
C ALA A 22 -22.60 33.97 -13.49
N ILE A 23 -22.11 34.86 -14.36
CA ILE A 23 -21.11 34.50 -15.39
C ILE A 23 -19.80 34.04 -14.74
N VAL A 24 -19.31 34.76 -13.72
CA VAL A 24 -18.08 34.40 -13.01
C VAL A 24 -18.25 33.10 -12.23
N SER A 25 -19.41 32.88 -11.60
CA SER A 25 -19.66 31.63 -10.85
C SER A 25 -19.66 30.42 -11.77
N LEU A 26 -20.23 30.52 -12.98
CA LEU A 26 -20.25 29.44 -13.96
C LEU A 26 -18.86 29.04 -14.45
N SER A 27 -17.90 29.97 -14.53
CA SER A 27 -16.53 29.65 -14.97
C SER A 27 -15.66 29.04 -13.87
N LEU A 28 -15.94 29.33 -12.59
CA LEU A 28 -15.12 28.88 -11.47
C LEU A 28 -15.39 27.43 -11.04
N VAL A 29 -16.63 26.96 -11.11
CA VAL A 29 -17.04 25.61 -10.66
C VAL A 29 -16.22 24.48 -11.30
N PRO A 30 -16.10 24.35 -12.64
CA PRO A 30 -15.38 23.24 -13.26
C PRO A 30 -13.88 23.24 -12.92
N THR A 31 -13.32 24.41 -12.65
CA THR A 31 -11.91 24.55 -12.27
C THR A 31 -11.69 24.04 -10.84
N ALA A 32 -12.61 24.34 -9.93
CA ALA A 32 -12.55 23.85 -8.56
C ALA A 32 -12.65 22.30 -8.52
N GLU A 33 -13.57 21.71 -9.27
CA GLU A 33 -13.71 20.24 -9.35
C GLU A 33 -12.42 19.58 -9.86
N LEU A 34 -11.83 20.09 -10.95
CA LEU A 34 -10.57 19.57 -11.48
C LEU A 34 -9.43 19.61 -10.45
N ILE A 35 -9.31 20.72 -9.72
CA ILE A 35 -8.28 20.87 -8.67
C ILE A 35 -8.51 19.85 -7.56
N THR A 36 -9.76 19.65 -7.13
CA THR A 36 -10.07 18.65 -6.10
C THR A 36 -9.72 17.24 -6.55
N VAL A 37 -10.06 16.84 -7.78
CA VAL A 37 -9.70 15.50 -8.30
C VAL A 37 -8.19 15.33 -8.35
N ARG A 38 -7.43 16.32 -8.85
CA ARG A 38 -5.95 16.26 -8.86
C ARG A 38 -5.35 16.11 -7.46
N LEU A 39 -5.93 16.79 -6.47
CA LEU A 39 -5.48 16.68 -5.09
C LEU A 39 -5.71 15.27 -4.55
N LEU A 40 -6.90 14.69 -4.80
CA LEU A 40 -7.24 13.32 -4.40
C LEU A 40 -6.36 12.29 -5.11
N GLU A 41 -6.10 12.45 -6.41
CA GLU A 41 -5.17 11.60 -7.17
C GLU A 41 -3.75 11.62 -6.59
N THR A 42 -3.23 12.82 -6.31
CA THR A 42 -1.90 13.00 -5.72
C THR A 42 -1.82 12.29 -4.36
N GLN A 43 -2.82 12.51 -3.50
CA GLN A 43 -2.91 11.87 -2.20
C GLN A 43 -2.98 10.34 -2.33
N MET A 44 -3.72 9.82 -3.31
CA MET A 44 -3.82 8.38 -3.54
C MET A 44 -2.46 7.77 -3.94
N GLN A 45 -1.73 8.42 -4.85
CA GLN A 45 -0.41 7.96 -5.26
C GLN A 45 0.60 8.00 -4.09
N GLU A 46 0.55 9.04 -3.26
CA GLU A 46 1.37 9.12 -2.05
C GLU A 46 1.05 7.98 -1.08
N ASN A 47 -0.24 7.68 -0.88
CA ASN A 47 -0.69 6.59 -0.03
C ASN A 47 -0.23 5.21 -0.55
N LEU A 48 -0.38 4.94 -1.85
CA LEU A 48 0.12 3.71 -2.48
C LEU A 48 1.64 3.58 -2.31
N LYS A 49 2.40 4.65 -2.57
CA LYS A 49 3.86 4.68 -2.40
C LYS A 49 4.26 4.41 -0.95
N ALA A 50 3.53 4.96 0.02
CA ALA A 50 3.80 4.73 1.44
C ALA A 50 3.60 3.26 1.81
N ILE A 51 2.48 2.64 1.38
CA ILE A 51 2.20 1.22 1.66
C ILE A 51 3.23 0.31 0.97
N ARG A 52 3.52 0.53 -0.33
CA ARG A 52 4.52 -0.26 -1.06
C ARG A 52 5.92 -0.15 -0.46
N ARG A 53 6.31 1.03 0.02
CA ARG A 53 7.57 1.21 0.74
C ARG A 53 7.59 0.44 2.06
N ALA A 54 6.48 0.44 2.80
CA ALA A 54 6.35 -0.34 4.04
C ALA A 54 6.48 -1.85 3.78
N ILE A 55 5.82 -2.37 2.74
CA ILE A 55 5.94 -3.78 2.32
C ILE A 55 7.38 -4.12 1.95
N ARG A 56 8.06 -3.25 1.19
CA ARG A 56 9.46 -3.48 0.81
C ARG A 56 10.39 -3.50 2.03
N THR A 57 10.24 -2.53 2.92
CA THR A 57 11.06 -2.45 4.14
C THR A 57 10.81 -3.66 5.05
N TRP A 58 9.55 -4.13 5.14
CA TRP A 58 9.22 -5.38 5.82
C TRP A 58 9.97 -6.56 5.22
N ARG A 59 9.92 -6.72 3.89
CA ARG A 59 10.60 -7.82 3.19
C ARG A 59 12.10 -7.81 3.49
N GLU A 60 12.73 -6.65 3.37
CA GLU A 60 14.17 -6.46 3.64
C GLU A 60 14.53 -6.83 5.08
N ASP A 61 13.76 -6.34 6.06
CA ASP A 61 13.98 -6.65 7.48
C ASP A 61 13.74 -8.14 7.79
N CYS A 62 12.74 -8.76 7.16
CA CYS A 62 12.41 -10.18 7.29
C CYS A 62 13.51 -11.07 6.69
N GLU A 63 13.96 -10.75 5.48
CA GLU A 63 15.06 -11.45 4.79
C GLU A 63 16.35 -11.39 5.62
N ALA A 64 16.69 -10.21 6.17
CA ALA A 64 17.85 -10.06 7.04
C ALA A 64 17.74 -10.88 8.34
N ALA A 65 16.55 -10.97 8.94
CA ALA A 65 16.32 -11.79 10.12
C ALA A 65 16.48 -13.29 9.81
N VAL A 66 15.93 -13.75 8.69
CA VAL A 66 16.06 -15.14 8.24
C VAL A 66 17.51 -15.47 7.89
N GLU A 67 18.21 -14.59 7.18
CA GLU A 67 19.63 -14.77 6.83
C GLU A 67 20.49 -14.94 8.07
N LYS A 68 20.24 -14.14 9.12
CA LYS A 68 20.93 -14.27 10.40
C LYS A 68 20.69 -15.62 11.07
N GLU A 69 19.43 -16.06 11.16
CA GLU A 69 19.10 -17.36 11.77
C GLU A 69 19.70 -18.54 10.99
N VAL A 70 19.67 -18.47 9.64
CA VAL A 70 20.33 -19.46 8.79
C VAL A 70 21.84 -19.47 9.04
N HIS A 71 22.46 -18.29 9.10
CA HIS A 71 23.89 -18.16 9.35
C HIS A 71 24.30 -18.77 10.69
N ASP A 72 23.55 -18.46 11.74
CA ASP A 72 23.78 -18.98 13.09
C ASP A 72 23.61 -20.52 13.10
N TYR A 73 22.57 -21.05 12.45
CA TYR A 73 22.36 -22.49 12.33
C TYR A 73 23.50 -23.21 11.60
N LEU A 74 23.93 -22.68 10.44
CA LEU A 74 25.03 -23.26 9.66
C LEU A 74 26.34 -23.23 10.44
N THR A 75 26.58 -22.14 11.19
CA THR A 75 27.77 -21.99 12.03
C THR A 75 27.80 -23.00 13.17
N HIS A 76 26.66 -23.25 13.83
CA HIS A 76 26.58 -24.24 14.91
C HIS A 76 26.68 -25.68 14.39
N SER A 77 26.10 -25.98 13.23
CA SER A 77 26.02 -27.36 12.72
C SER A 77 27.30 -27.80 11.99
N TYR A 78 27.96 -26.88 11.28
CA TYR A 78 29.09 -27.20 10.39
C TYR A 78 30.40 -26.45 10.74
N GLY A 79 30.38 -25.64 11.79
CA GLY A 79 31.45 -24.70 12.09
C GLY A 79 31.36 -23.41 11.25
N PRO A 80 32.23 -22.42 11.48
CA PRO A 80 32.15 -21.14 10.79
C PRO A 80 32.17 -21.33 9.26
N PRO A 81 31.18 -20.79 8.54
CA PRO A 81 31.06 -21.02 7.11
C PRO A 81 32.31 -20.49 6.42
N ARG A 82 33.02 -21.37 5.71
CA ARG A 82 34.20 -21.00 4.91
C ARG A 82 33.87 -20.01 3.79
N ARG A 83 32.58 -19.88 3.41
CA ARG A 83 32.08 -18.94 2.41
C ARG A 83 30.71 -18.39 2.82
N PRO A 84 30.53 -17.05 2.87
CA PRO A 84 29.24 -16.42 3.19
C PRO A 84 28.16 -16.69 2.12
N GLU A 85 28.57 -17.04 0.90
CA GLU A 85 27.69 -17.32 -0.25
C GLU A 85 26.69 -18.45 0.03
N LYS A 86 27.05 -19.47 0.84
CA LYS A 86 26.16 -20.59 1.16
C LYS A 86 24.92 -20.16 1.95
N THR A 87 25.05 -19.20 2.85
CA THR A 87 23.90 -18.65 3.60
C THR A 87 22.89 -18.05 2.63
N ARG A 88 23.40 -17.27 1.66
CA ARG A 88 22.57 -16.61 0.66
C ARG A 88 21.90 -17.60 -0.29
N GLU A 89 22.62 -18.64 -0.72
CA GLU A 89 22.05 -19.71 -1.54
C GLU A 89 20.84 -20.37 -0.86
N VAL A 90 20.95 -20.61 0.45
CA VAL A 90 19.85 -21.15 1.25
C VAL A 90 18.67 -20.19 1.31
N VAL A 91 18.91 -18.91 1.61
CA VAL A 91 17.85 -17.90 1.68
C VAL A 91 17.12 -17.76 0.34
N LEU A 92 17.86 -17.82 -0.78
CA LEU A 92 17.29 -17.78 -2.14
C LEU A 92 16.44 -19.02 -2.48
N ALA A 93 16.63 -20.15 -1.80
CA ALA A 93 15.82 -21.35 -1.98
C ALA A 93 14.48 -21.28 -1.23
N ILE A 94 14.33 -20.34 -0.28
CA ILE A 94 13.10 -20.14 0.47
C ILE A 94 12.05 -19.49 -0.45
N PRO A 95 10.81 -20.01 -0.50
CA PRO A 95 9.76 -19.42 -1.32
C PRO A 95 9.51 -17.94 -1.00
N ASP A 96 9.54 -17.09 -2.02
CA ASP A 96 9.50 -15.62 -1.89
C ASP A 96 8.29 -15.12 -1.08
N HIS A 97 7.14 -15.79 -1.21
CA HIS A 97 5.89 -15.42 -0.53
C HIS A 97 5.95 -15.50 1.00
N LEU A 98 6.94 -16.20 1.56
CA LEU A 98 7.13 -16.29 3.01
C LEU A 98 7.78 -15.05 3.61
N PHE A 99 8.42 -14.20 2.80
CA PHE A 99 9.06 -12.96 3.27
C PHE A 99 8.11 -11.77 3.35
N TYR A 100 6.86 -11.95 2.95
CA TYR A 100 5.86 -10.89 2.89
C TYR A 100 4.85 -11.00 4.03
N PRO A 101 4.24 -9.87 4.47
CA PRO A 101 3.22 -9.89 5.52
C PRO A 101 1.99 -10.68 5.07
N THR A 102 1.27 -11.32 5.98
CA THR A 102 0.03 -12.05 5.64
C THR A 102 -1.11 -11.12 5.23
N ASP A 103 -1.11 -9.92 5.80
CA ASP A 103 -2.08 -8.87 5.54
C ASP A 103 -1.43 -7.50 5.72
N ILE A 104 -1.91 -6.48 5.02
CA ILE A 104 -1.37 -5.13 5.15
C ILE A 104 -1.55 -4.54 6.56
N GLY A 105 -2.52 -5.03 7.34
CA GLY A 105 -2.72 -4.64 8.72
C GLY A 105 -1.56 -5.04 9.64
N MET A 106 -0.74 -6.02 9.27
CA MET A 106 0.51 -6.30 10.00
C MET A 106 1.49 -5.13 9.96
N LEU A 107 1.44 -4.29 8.92
CA LEU A 107 2.34 -3.14 8.77
C LEU A 107 2.14 -2.06 9.84
N THR A 108 0.99 -2.04 10.54
CA THR A 108 0.68 -1.00 11.53
C THR A 108 1.00 -1.38 12.97
N ARG A 109 1.39 -2.64 13.21
CA ARG A 109 1.66 -3.17 14.55
C ARG A 109 3.06 -3.75 14.62
N ALA A 110 3.63 -3.76 15.81
CA ALA A 110 4.80 -4.58 16.09
C ALA A 110 4.34 -5.99 16.49
N GLY A 111 5.16 -6.99 16.21
CA GLY A 111 4.80 -8.38 16.48
C GLY A 111 5.89 -9.37 16.13
N VAL A 112 5.60 -10.64 16.36
CA VAL A 112 6.47 -11.75 15.96
C VAL A 112 5.86 -12.40 14.73
N PHE A 113 6.66 -12.53 13.69
CA PHE A 113 6.35 -13.23 12.46
C PHE A 113 7.30 -14.42 12.32
N SER A 114 6.79 -15.57 11.92
CA SER A 114 7.59 -16.80 11.81
C SER A 114 7.67 -17.25 10.37
N VAL A 115 8.89 -17.48 9.88
CA VAL A 115 9.14 -18.03 8.55
C VAL A 115 9.58 -19.47 8.71
N THR A 116 8.73 -20.40 8.28
CA THR A 116 9.03 -21.83 8.29
C THR A 116 9.51 -22.28 6.92
N TYR A 117 10.69 -22.90 6.87
CA TYR A 117 11.34 -23.36 5.64
C TYR A 117 12.02 -24.71 5.86
N LEU A 118 12.30 -25.42 4.77
CA LEU A 118 12.97 -26.72 4.82
C LEU A 118 14.45 -26.54 4.52
N LEU A 119 15.31 -27.16 5.33
CA LEU A 119 16.73 -27.30 5.06
C LEU A 119 17.09 -28.77 4.89
N PRO A 120 18.05 -29.09 3.99
CA PRO A 120 18.59 -30.42 3.94
C PRO A 120 19.54 -30.68 5.10
N ASP A 121 19.59 -31.92 5.55
CA ASP A 121 20.53 -32.43 6.57
C ASP A 121 22.00 -32.34 6.15
N ASN A 122 22.26 -32.31 4.83
CA ASN A 122 23.56 -32.04 4.25
C ASN A 122 23.40 -31.40 2.86
N PHE A 123 24.32 -30.50 2.49
CA PHE A 123 24.23 -29.76 1.21
C PHE A 123 24.85 -30.49 0.01
N GLU A 124 25.70 -31.49 0.24
CA GLU A 124 26.42 -32.19 -0.84
C GLU A 124 25.65 -33.40 -1.40
N SER A 125 24.80 -34.02 -0.58
CA SER A 125 24.01 -35.22 -0.88
C SER A 125 22.74 -35.29 -0.02
N PRO A 126 21.77 -34.38 -0.22
CA PRO A 126 20.63 -34.21 0.68
C PRO A 126 19.82 -35.50 0.82
N THR A 127 19.72 -36.02 2.03
CA THR A 127 19.01 -37.29 2.32
C THR A 127 17.72 -37.07 3.08
N THR A 128 17.68 -36.07 3.97
CA THR A 128 16.49 -35.72 4.75
C THR A 128 16.30 -34.21 4.77
N TRP A 129 15.04 -33.78 4.88
CA TRP A 129 14.66 -32.37 4.94
C TRP A 129 14.04 -32.08 6.30
N THR A 130 14.63 -31.17 7.05
CA THR A 130 14.17 -30.76 8.37
C THR A 130 13.47 -29.41 8.28
N SER A 131 12.39 -29.26 9.04
CA SER A 131 11.67 -28.00 9.15
C SER A 131 12.38 -27.08 10.13
N HIS A 132 12.73 -25.89 9.67
CA HIS A 132 13.31 -24.82 10.45
C HIS A 132 12.36 -23.63 10.49
N THR A 133 12.38 -22.90 11.60
CA THR A 133 11.55 -21.69 11.77
C THR A 133 12.42 -20.56 12.24
N ALA A 134 12.49 -19.50 11.44
CA ALA A 134 13.12 -18.23 11.82
C ALA A 134 12.07 -17.30 12.42
N LEU A 135 12.43 -16.58 13.48
CA LEU A 135 11.57 -15.60 14.13
C LEU A 135 11.99 -14.19 13.72
N PHE A 136 11.03 -13.45 13.17
CA PHE A 136 11.18 -12.07 12.76
C PHE A 136 10.34 -11.17 13.69
N ASN A 137 11.02 -10.41 14.54
CA ASN A 137 10.38 -9.42 15.42
C ASN A 137 10.21 -8.10 14.66
N HIS A 138 9.08 -7.95 13.99
CA HIS A 138 8.82 -6.78 13.16
C HIS A 138 8.34 -5.59 14.00
N ARG A 139 8.72 -4.39 13.56
CA ARG A 139 8.17 -3.13 14.07
C ARG A 139 6.94 -2.71 13.27
N ALA A 140 6.25 -1.67 13.72
CA ALA A 140 5.30 -0.98 12.86
C ALA A 140 6.05 -0.21 11.76
N TYR A 141 5.66 -0.41 10.51
CA TYR A 141 6.19 0.30 9.33
C TYR A 141 5.30 1.46 8.92
N LEU A 142 4.03 1.43 9.34
CA LEU A 142 3.05 2.49 9.17
C LEU A 142 2.43 2.83 10.53
N SER A 143 2.07 4.09 10.75
CA SER A 143 1.31 4.48 11.94
C SER A 143 -0.16 4.05 11.85
N ALA A 144 -0.71 4.08 10.63
CA ALA A 144 -2.04 3.60 10.29
C ALA A 144 -2.08 3.26 8.79
N ILE A 145 -3.03 2.43 8.36
CA ILE A 145 -3.28 2.23 6.93
C ILE A 145 -3.88 3.51 6.35
N PRO A 146 -3.26 4.13 5.33
CA PRO A 146 -3.80 5.33 4.72
C PRO A 146 -5.22 5.11 4.18
N VAL A 147 -6.04 6.15 4.24
CA VAL A 147 -7.39 6.15 3.68
C VAL A 147 -7.31 6.31 2.16
N ASN A 148 -8.11 5.57 1.42
CA ASN A 148 -8.23 5.80 -0.02
C ASN A 148 -9.03 7.09 -0.22
N PRO A 149 -8.50 8.15 -0.87
CA PRO A 149 -9.20 9.44 -0.94
C PRO A 149 -10.50 9.41 -1.76
N PHE A 150 -10.70 8.41 -2.62
CA PHE A 150 -11.93 8.24 -3.42
C PHE A 150 -13.02 7.42 -2.69
N VAL A 151 -12.65 6.75 -1.60
CA VAL A 151 -13.54 5.87 -0.82
C VAL A 151 -13.55 6.37 0.63
N GLN A 152 -14.69 6.40 1.30
CA GLN A 152 -14.72 6.85 2.70
C GLN A 152 -14.20 5.75 3.66
N GLY A 153 -12.97 5.26 3.46
CA GLY A 153 -12.35 4.22 4.28
C GLY A 153 -10.99 3.74 3.76
N PRO A 154 -10.24 2.99 4.57
CA PRO A 154 -8.98 2.39 4.16
C PRO A 154 -9.30 1.12 3.37
N VAL A 155 -9.67 1.31 2.11
CA VAL A 155 -10.08 0.24 1.19
C VAL A 155 -9.01 0.07 0.12
N TRP A 156 -8.38 -1.10 0.11
CA TRP A 156 -7.25 -1.41 -0.76
C TRP A 156 -7.37 -2.83 -1.31
N VAL A 157 -6.86 -3.06 -2.50
CA VAL A 157 -6.71 -4.40 -3.07
C VAL A 157 -5.34 -4.93 -2.68
N GLN A 158 -5.27 -6.17 -2.18
CA GLN A 158 -4.02 -6.86 -1.85
C GLN A 158 -3.70 -7.89 -2.92
N TYR A 159 -2.46 -7.88 -3.42
CA TYR A 159 -1.93 -8.89 -4.32
C TYR A 159 -0.95 -9.79 -3.58
N TYR A 160 -1.02 -11.10 -3.84
CA TYR A 160 -0.28 -12.11 -3.07
C TYR A 160 0.81 -12.78 -3.88
N ALA A 161 1.97 -12.99 -3.26
CA ALA A 161 3.16 -13.53 -3.90
C ALA A 161 2.98 -15.00 -4.29
N ASN A 162 2.19 -15.77 -3.52
CA ASN A 162 1.92 -17.17 -3.83
C ASN A 162 0.92 -17.34 -4.99
N ASN A 163 0.09 -16.32 -5.26
CA ASN A 163 -0.89 -16.34 -6.33
C ASN A 163 -1.11 -14.90 -6.84
N PRO A 164 -0.31 -14.44 -7.81
CA PRO A 164 -0.39 -13.08 -8.32
C PRO A 164 -1.71 -12.77 -9.05
N ALA A 165 -2.47 -13.80 -9.45
CA ALA A 165 -3.81 -13.64 -10.03
C ALA A 165 -4.91 -13.45 -8.97
N SER A 166 -4.62 -13.76 -7.70
CA SER A 166 -5.55 -13.53 -6.59
C SER A 166 -5.37 -12.13 -6.03
N ALA A 167 -6.43 -11.35 -6.12
CA ALA A 167 -6.55 -10.05 -5.47
C ALA A 167 -7.72 -10.10 -4.48
N THR A 168 -7.50 -9.67 -3.24
CA THR A 168 -8.57 -9.55 -2.25
C THR A 168 -8.79 -8.10 -1.86
N LEU A 169 -10.04 -7.78 -1.53
CA LEU A 169 -10.38 -6.46 -1.01
C LEU A 169 -10.12 -6.45 0.49
N TRP A 170 -9.26 -5.55 0.94
CA TRP A 170 -9.03 -5.24 2.33
C TRP A 170 -9.82 -3.99 2.70
N GLU A 171 -10.66 -4.10 3.73
CA GLU A 171 -11.51 -3.02 4.21
C GLU A 171 -11.44 -2.97 5.73
N GLY A 172 -10.70 -2.00 6.27
CA GLY A 172 -10.68 -1.73 7.72
C GLY A 172 -10.25 -2.93 8.58
N GLY A 173 -9.34 -3.77 8.08
CA GLY A 173 -8.87 -4.98 8.77
C GLY A 173 -9.59 -6.27 8.38
N ILE A 174 -10.62 -6.19 7.53
CA ILE A 174 -11.35 -7.36 7.03
C ILE A 174 -10.89 -7.66 5.60
N ILE A 175 -10.52 -8.91 5.34
CA ILE A 175 -10.21 -9.41 3.99
C ILE A 175 -11.47 -10.05 3.41
N LYS A 176 -11.93 -9.55 2.26
CA LYS A 176 -13.02 -10.12 1.48
C LYS A 176 -12.46 -10.97 0.34
N GLY A 177 -12.77 -12.26 0.36
CA GLY A 177 -12.29 -13.25 -0.62
C GLY A 177 -11.39 -14.30 0.02
N SER A 178 -10.81 -15.17 -0.80
CA SER A 178 -9.80 -16.14 -0.36
C SER A 178 -8.43 -15.46 -0.34
N PRO A 179 -7.84 -15.14 0.82
CA PRO A 179 -6.51 -14.55 0.88
C PRO A 179 -5.47 -15.53 0.31
N GLY A 180 -4.51 -14.98 -0.44
CA GLY A 180 -3.26 -15.68 -0.70
C GLY A 180 -2.32 -15.59 0.52
N ILE A 181 -1.05 -15.89 0.29
CA ILE A 181 0.02 -15.85 1.29
C ILE A 181 1.05 -14.83 0.80
N GLY A 182 1.41 -13.91 1.70
CA GLY A 182 2.42 -12.90 1.45
C GLY A 182 1.95 -11.78 0.54
N VAL A 183 1.46 -10.68 1.11
CA VAL A 183 1.07 -9.49 0.34
C VAL A 183 2.32 -8.81 -0.22
N PHE A 184 2.49 -8.88 -1.54
CA PHE A 184 3.66 -8.28 -2.21
C PHE A 184 3.37 -6.89 -2.78
N ASP A 185 2.11 -6.62 -3.09
CA ASP A 185 1.70 -5.33 -3.64
C ASP A 185 0.27 -4.98 -3.23
N VAL A 186 -0.04 -3.70 -3.38
CA VAL A 186 -1.37 -3.14 -3.17
C VAL A 186 -1.80 -2.31 -4.37
N GLY A 187 -3.11 -2.29 -4.58
CA GLY A 187 -3.74 -1.48 -5.61
C GLY A 187 -5.08 -0.92 -5.17
N VAL A 188 -5.75 -0.31 -6.13
CA VAL A 188 -7.03 0.37 -5.94
C VAL A 188 -8.17 -0.60 -6.34
N PRO A 189 -9.32 -0.56 -5.65
CA PRO A 189 -10.49 -1.33 -6.05
C PRO A 189 -10.89 -1.09 -7.52
N THR A 190 -11.25 -2.16 -8.22
CA THR A 190 -11.59 -2.10 -9.65
C THR A 190 -13.08 -1.87 -9.90
N SER A 191 -13.93 -2.05 -8.90
CA SER A 191 -15.37 -1.90 -9.05
C SER A 191 -15.77 -0.41 -8.98
N SER A 192 -16.63 0.01 -9.90
CA SER A 192 -17.16 1.38 -9.91
C SER A 192 -18.02 1.69 -8.68
N ALA A 193 -18.61 0.67 -8.07
CA ALA A 193 -19.37 0.77 -6.83
C ALA A 193 -18.46 1.15 -5.65
N ASP A 194 -17.29 0.51 -5.55
CA ASP A 194 -16.31 0.79 -4.49
C ASP A 194 -15.66 2.16 -4.70
N MET A 195 -15.43 2.56 -5.95
CA MET A 195 -14.74 3.81 -6.31
C MET A 195 -15.68 5.00 -6.54
N ARG A 196 -16.99 4.90 -6.25
CA ARG A 196 -17.99 5.97 -6.46
C ARG A 196 -17.97 6.57 -7.88
N GLY A 197 -17.66 5.75 -8.89
CA GLY A 197 -17.53 6.17 -10.29
C GLY A 197 -16.16 6.71 -10.71
N PHE A 198 -15.21 6.89 -9.79
CA PHE A 198 -13.83 7.30 -10.10
C PHE A 198 -12.99 6.08 -10.54
N VAL A 199 -13.08 5.71 -11.82
CA VAL A 199 -12.35 4.53 -12.35
C VAL A 199 -11.11 4.94 -13.17
N GLN A 200 -11.11 6.16 -13.71
CA GLN A 200 -10.03 6.72 -14.50
C GLN A 200 -9.52 8.02 -13.89
N ALA A 201 -8.23 8.24 -14.06
CA ALA A 201 -7.55 9.48 -13.74
C ALA A 201 -7.82 10.55 -14.80
N LEU A 202 -7.46 11.78 -14.49
CA LEU A 202 -7.61 12.94 -15.38
C LEU A 202 -6.80 12.84 -16.67
N ASP A 203 -5.79 11.99 -16.72
CA ASP A 203 -5.00 11.69 -17.93
C ASP A 203 -5.56 10.51 -18.75
N GLY A 204 -6.65 9.88 -18.30
CA GLY A 204 -7.28 8.75 -18.94
C GLY A 204 -6.72 7.38 -18.53
N THR A 205 -5.69 7.33 -17.68
CA THR A 205 -5.19 6.06 -17.13
C THR A 205 -6.15 5.48 -16.10
N TYR A 206 -6.23 4.15 -15.98
CA TYR A 206 -7.06 3.54 -14.95
C TYR A 206 -6.32 3.51 -13.62
N TYR A 207 -7.01 3.82 -12.52
CA TYR A 207 -6.40 3.80 -11.18
C TYR A 207 -5.90 2.41 -10.74
N ARG A 208 -6.45 1.34 -11.33
CA ARG A 208 -5.99 -0.02 -11.09
C ARG A 208 -4.59 -0.29 -11.65
N ASP A 209 -4.13 0.53 -12.60
CA ASP A 209 -2.82 0.40 -13.25
C ASP A 209 -1.73 1.17 -12.48
N TRP A 210 -2.11 1.88 -11.40
CA TRP A 210 -1.21 2.66 -10.54
C TRP A 210 -0.61 1.83 -9.42
#